data_AF-A0A3D1GVB1-F1
#
_entry.id   AF-A0A3D1GVB1-F1
#
_cell.length_a   1.000
_cell.length_b   1.000
_cell.length_c   1.000
_cell.angle_alpha   90.00
_cell.angle_beta   90.00
_cell.angle_gamma   90.00
#
_symmetry.space_group_name_H-M   'P 1'
#
loop_
_entity.id
_entity.type
_entity.pdbx_description
1 polymer ?
#
loop_
_entity_poly.entity_id
_entity_poly.type
_entity_poly.pdbx_seq_one_letter_code
_entity_poly.pdbx_strand_id
1 'polypeptide(L)'
;MTPYDSTNPDTETTSLRDDNKPSRAEAEQAVDVLLRWAGDDPSREGLVDTPARVVRAYEEFFSGYADDPEEMLARTFEEVEGYDDMVMLRGIDLQSHCEHHMVPI
;
A
#
# COMPACT_ATOMS: atom_id res chain seq x y z
N MET A 1 -24.53 -11.81 27.84
CA MET A 1 -24.46 -10.33 27.69
C MET A 1 -23.48 -10.06 26.57
N THR A 2 -23.97 -10.11 25.33
CA THR A 2 -23.21 -9.80 24.11
C THR A 2 -23.43 -8.32 23.83
N PRO A 3 -22.40 -7.46 23.91
CA PRO A 3 -22.56 -6.03 23.67
C PRO A 3 -22.36 -5.69 22.18
N TYR A 4 -22.75 -6.56 21.26
CA TYR A 4 -22.75 -6.24 19.83
C TYR A 4 -24.17 -5.85 19.45
N ASP A 5 -24.47 -4.60 19.82
CA ASP A 5 -25.63 -3.87 19.35
C ASP A 5 -25.54 -3.72 17.84
N SER A 6 -26.61 -4.16 17.19
CA SER A 6 -26.82 -4.06 15.76
C SER A 6 -27.23 -2.62 15.46
N THR A 7 -26.35 -1.82 14.89
CA THR A 7 -26.66 -0.69 13.99
C THR A 7 -25.37 0.04 13.61
N ASN A 8 -24.91 -0.12 12.38
CA ASN A 8 -24.39 1.03 11.66
C ASN A 8 -24.85 0.95 10.21
N PRO A 9 -25.88 1.73 9.81
CA PRO A 9 -26.37 1.76 8.43
C PRO A 9 -25.62 2.77 7.56
N ASP A 10 -24.45 3.29 7.96
CA ASP A 10 -23.68 4.25 7.18
C ASP A 10 -22.17 3.96 7.29
N THR A 11 -21.68 3.07 6.44
CA THR A 11 -20.31 3.23 5.92
C THR A 11 -20.47 3.45 4.43
N GLU A 12 -20.85 4.68 4.06
CA GLU A 12 -20.47 5.20 2.75
C GLU A 12 -18.95 5.12 2.70
N THR A 13 -18.43 4.05 2.08
CA THR A 13 -17.06 4.00 1.58
C THR A 13 -16.95 5.14 0.60
N THR A 14 -16.60 6.31 1.12
CA THR A 14 -16.28 7.50 0.36
C THR A 14 -15.04 7.11 -0.41
N SER A 15 -15.26 6.66 -1.64
CA SER A 15 -14.23 6.49 -2.64
C SER A 15 -13.48 7.81 -2.71
N LEU A 16 -12.35 7.89 -2.00
CA LEU A 16 -11.34 8.94 -2.10
C LEU A 16 -10.70 8.82 -3.48
N ARG A 17 -11.49 9.02 -4.54
CA ARG A 17 -10.96 9.30 -5.86
C ARG A 17 -10.42 10.70 -5.74
N ASP A 18 -9.13 10.74 -5.52
CA ASP A 18 -8.33 11.94 -5.38
C ASP A 18 -8.34 12.64 -6.74
N ASP A 19 -9.30 13.56 -6.94
CA ASP A 19 -9.48 14.37 -8.15
C ASP A 19 -8.22 15.19 -8.49
N ASN A 20 -7.19 15.16 -7.64
CA ASN A 20 -5.93 15.85 -7.76
C ASN A 20 -4.70 14.90 -7.85
N LYS A 21 -4.88 13.60 -8.12
CA LYS A 21 -3.75 12.67 -8.26
C LYS A 21 -2.89 13.04 -9.49
N PRO A 22 -1.58 13.29 -9.33
CA PRO A 22 -0.70 13.57 -10.47
C PRO A 22 -0.63 12.42 -11.46
N SER A 23 -0.37 12.75 -12.72
CA SER A 23 -0.10 11.76 -13.76
C SER A 23 1.22 11.03 -13.51
N ARG A 24 1.37 9.84 -14.11
CA ARG A 24 2.61 9.06 -14.07
C ARG A 24 3.82 9.87 -14.59
N ALA A 25 3.62 10.68 -15.62
CA ALA A 25 4.67 11.52 -16.19
C ALA A 25 5.14 12.62 -15.22
N GLU A 26 4.21 13.24 -14.48
CA GLU A 26 4.54 14.22 -13.43
C GLU A 26 5.32 13.58 -12.29
N ALA A 27 4.94 12.35 -11.88
CA ALA A 27 5.67 11.60 -10.86
C ALA A 27 7.10 11.25 -11.30
N GLU A 28 7.29 10.78 -12.54
CA GLU A 28 8.63 10.53 -13.10
C GLU A 28 9.45 11.83 -13.16
N GLN A 29 8.85 12.93 -13.60
CA GLN A 29 9.52 14.22 -13.63
C GLN A 29 9.94 14.71 -12.22
N ALA A 30 9.13 14.43 -11.19
CA ALA A 30 9.50 14.74 -9.81
C ALA A 30 10.73 13.94 -9.36
N VAL A 31 10.83 12.66 -9.72
CA VAL A 31 12.02 11.85 -9.43
C VAL A 31 13.26 12.40 -10.14
N ASP A 32 13.15 12.80 -11.41
CA ASP A 32 14.24 13.47 -12.14
C ASP A 32 14.71 14.75 -11.42
N VAL A 33 13.77 15.57 -10.93
CA VAL A 33 14.09 16.76 -10.12
C VAL A 33 14.86 16.38 -8.84
N LEU A 34 14.44 15.32 -8.14
CA LEU A 34 15.12 14.86 -6.93
C LEU A 34 16.55 14.37 -7.21
N LEU A 35 16.77 13.66 -8.32
CA LEU A 35 18.11 13.21 -8.72
C LEU A 35 19.04 14.40 -8.97
N ARG A 36 18.57 15.41 -9.71
CA ARG A 36 19.32 16.64 -9.97
C ARG A 36 19.56 17.43 -8.68
N TRP A 37 18.56 17.52 -7.82
CA TRP A 37 18.67 18.19 -6.53
C TRP A 37 19.69 17.51 -5.61
N ALA A 38 19.79 16.19 -5.65
CA ALA A 38 20.81 15.40 -4.96
C ALA A 38 22.22 15.58 -5.56
N GLY A 39 22.36 16.23 -6.71
CA GLY A 39 23.63 16.51 -7.39
C GLY A 39 24.10 15.41 -8.35
N ASP A 40 23.24 14.47 -8.73
CA ASP A 40 23.56 13.45 -9.75
C ASP A 40 23.14 13.93 -11.16
N ASP A 41 23.65 13.26 -12.20
CA ASP A 41 23.36 13.53 -13.61
C ASP A 41 22.35 12.50 -14.16
N PRO A 42 21.06 12.85 -14.36
CA PRO A 42 20.07 11.92 -14.87
C PRO A 42 20.34 11.40 -16.30
N SER A 43 21.19 12.08 -17.07
CA SER A 43 21.49 11.69 -18.45
C SER A 43 22.49 10.52 -18.54
N ARG A 44 23.14 10.15 -17.43
CA ARG A 44 24.06 9.00 -17.41
C ARG A 44 23.30 7.70 -17.60
N GLU A 45 23.93 6.73 -18.26
CA GLU A 45 23.35 5.42 -18.61
C GLU A 45 22.60 4.76 -17.45
N GLY A 46 23.16 4.81 -16.23
CA GLY A 46 22.54 4.21 -15.05
C GLY A 46 21.27 4.90 -14.54
N LEU A 47 21.00 6.16 -14.90
CA LEU A 47 19.89 6.95 -14.37
C LEU A 47 18.80 7.31 -15.37
N VAL A 48 19.03 7.13 -16.67
CA VAL A 48 18.08 7.56 -17.71
C VAL A 48 16.68 6.97 -17.48
N ASP A 49 16.62 5.72 -17.01
CA ASP A 49 15.38 5.01 -16.69
C ASP A 49 15.02 5.00 -15.19
N THR A 50 15.83 5.63 -14.33
CA THR A 50 15.58 5.67 -12.87
C THR A 50 14.22 6.26 -12.55
N PRO A 51 13.78 7.40 -13.12
CA PRO A 51 12.44 7.94 -12.86
C PRO A 51 11.34 6.90 -13.06
N ALA A 52 11.36 6.20 -14.20
CA ALA A 52 10.37 5.19 -14.51
C ALA A 52 10.45 3.98 -13.59
N ARG A 53 11.66 3.56 -13.19
CA ARG A 53 11.86 2.47 -12.23
C ARG A 53 11.33 2.81 -10.84
N VAL A 54 11.59 4.02 -10.35
CA VAL A 54 11.13 4.47 -9.03
C VAL A 54 9.60 4.53 -8.99
N VAL A 55 8.97 5.10 -10.01
CA VAL A 55 7.49 5.17 -10.06
C VAL A 55 6.87 3.77 -10.10
N ARG A 56 7.44 2.83 -10.88
CA ARG A 56 7.00 1.42 -10.85
C ARG A 56 7.17 0.77 -9.49
N ALA A 57 8.27 1.04 -8.80
CA ALA A 57 8.48 0.52 -7.45
C ALA A 57 7.43 1.05 -6.47
N TYR A 58 7.04 2.33 -6.56
CA TYR A 58 5.98 2.89 -5.72
C TYR A 58 4.59 2.32 -6.05
N GLU A 59 4.31 2.04 -7.33
CA GLU A 59 3.07 1.33 -7.73
C GLU A 59 2.99 -0.06 -7.07
N GLU A 60 4.12 -0.75 -6.89
CA GLU A 60 4.20 -2.04 -6.20
C GLU A 60 4.12 -1.88 -4.67
N PHE A 61 4.96 -1.04 -4.08
CA PHE A 61 5.05 -0.87 -2.63
C PHE A 61 3.75 -0.38 -1.99
N PHE A 62 2.97 0.38 -2.75
CA PHE A 62 1.73 0.99 -2.30
C PHE A 62 0.49 0.38 -2.95
N SER A 63 0.62 -0.78 -3.60
CA SER A 63 -0.50 -1.46 -4.28
C SER A 63 -1.67 -1.72 -3.33
N GLY A 64 -1.38 -1.98 -2.05
CA GLY A 64 -2.37 -2.24 -1.01
C GLY A 64 -3.38 -1.12 -0.77
N TYR A 65 -3.14 0.12 -1.21
CA TYR A 65 -4.17 1.17 -1.15
C TYR A 65 -5.33 0.96 -2.13
N ALA A 66 -5.12 0.16 -3.18
CA ALA A 66 -6.16 -0.21 -4.13
C ALA A 66 -6.87 -1.52 -3.77
N ASP A 67 -6.35 -2.26 -2.77
CA ASP A 67 -6.87 -3.55 -2.36
C ASP A 67 -7.93 -3.38 -1.24
N ASP A 68 -8.94 -4.25 -1.23
CA ASP A 68 -9.91 -4.35 -0.13
C ASP A 68 -9.52 -5.50 0.82
N PRO A 69 -9.09 -5.20 2.05
CA PRO A 69 -8.71 -6.25 3.01
C PRO A 69 -9.91 -7.10 3.46
N GLU A 70 -11.14 -6.59 3.41
CA GLU A 70 -12.32 -7.38 3.78
C GLU A 70 -12.59 -8.49 2.76
N GLU A 71 -12.42 -8.19 1.47
CA GLU A 71 -12.52 -9.18 0.41
C GLU A 71 -11.49 -10.31 0.59
N MET A 72 -10.25 -9.95 0.97
CA MET A 72 -9.20 -10.94 1.24
C MET A 72 -9.53 -11.88 2.41
N LEU A 73 -10.28 -11.39 3.39
CA LEU A 73 -10.65 -12.14 4.60
C LEU A 73 -12.02 -12.84 4.49
N ALA A 74 -12.73 -12.67 3.37
CA ALA A 74 -14.12 -13.15 3.21
C ALA A 74 -14.28 -14.68 3.27
N ARG A 75 -13.21 -15.44 2.98
CA ARG A 75 -13.27 -16.90 2.96
C ARG A 75 -12.99 -17.48 4.34
N THR A 76 -14.02 -18.03 4.96
CA THR A 76 -13.93 -18.74 6.24
C THR A 76 -14.24 -20.24 6.08
N PHE A 77 -13.88 -21.03 7.08
CA PHE A 77 -14.20 -22.45 7.17
C PHE A 77 -14.96 -22.71 8.47
N GLU A 78 -15.92 -23.63 8.43
CA GLU A 78 -16.60 -24.06 9.64
C GLU A 78 -15.63 -24.80 10.57
N GLU A 79 -15.84 -24.60 11.86
CA GLU A 79 -15.05 -25.23 12.90
C GLU A 79 -15.27 -26.75 12.89
N VAL A 80 -14.19 -27.52 12.93
CA VAL A 80 -14.25 -28.98 13.05
C VAL A 80 -14.04 -29.34 14.52
N GLU A 81 -14.95 -30.11 15.11
CA GLU A 81 -14.82 -30.63 16.48
C GLU A 81 -14.79 -29.58 17.63
N GLY A 82 -15.32 -28.37 17.43
CA GLY A 82 -15.53 -27.39 18.52
C GLY A 82 -14.24 -26.78 19.08
N TYR A 83 -13.26 -26.53 18.21
CA TYR A 83 -11.95 -25.99 18.57
C TYR A 83 -12.04 -24.51 19.01
N ASP A 84 -11.89 -24.24 20.31
CA ASP A 84 -11.98 -22.89 20.92
C ASP A 84 -10.66 -22.44 21.55
N ASP A 85 -9.52 -22.85 20.96
CA ASP A 85 -8.18 -22.52 21.44
C ASP A 85 -7.47 -21.48 20.56
N MET A 86 -6.40 -20.87 21.08
CA MET A 86 -5.62 -19.84 20.36
C MET A 86 -4.92 -20.41 19.12
N VAL A 87 -5.23 -19.86 17.95
CA VAL A 87 -4.46 -20.06 16.72
C VAL A 87 -3.40 -18.97 16.60
N MET A 88 -2.17 -19.34 16.27
CA MET A 88 -1.06 -18.40 16.15
C MET A 88 -0.19 -18.70 14.93
N LEU A 89 -0.05 -17.70 14.06
CA LEU A 89 0.92 -17.70 12.97
C LEU A 89 2.10 -16.81 13.36
N ARG A 90 3.32 -17.32 13.17
CA ARG A 90 4.57 -16.60 13.47
C ARG A 90 5.51 -16.71 12.28
N GLY A 91 6.48 -15.79 12.22
CA GLY A 91 7.48 -15.79 11.13
C GLY A 91 6.89 -15.36 9.79
N ILE A 92 5.90 -14.44 9.81
CA ILE A 92 5.42 -13.78 8.61
C ILE A 92 6.36 -12.62 8.32
N ASP A 93 6.99 -12.65 7.15
CA ASP A 93 7.82 -11.54 6.69
C ASP A 93 6.93 -10.37 6.29
N LEU A 94 7.23 -9.19 6.83
CA LEU A 94 6.57 -7.94 6.52
C LEU A 94 7.62 -6.93 6.06
N GLN A 95 7.32 -6.23 4.98
CA GLN A 95 8.08 -5.07 4.52
C GLN A 95 7.08 -3.94 4.35
N SER A 96 7.38 -2.77 4.88
CA SER A 96 6.53 -1.58 4.74
C SER A 96 7.36 -0.34 4.52
N HIS A 97 6.71 0.82 4.48
CA HIS A 97 7.37 2.12 4.36
C HIS A 97 6.81 3.08 5.41
N CYS A 98 7.70 3.81 6.08
CA CYS A 98 7.27 4.85 7.01
C CYS A 98 6.70 6.03 6.22
N GLU A 99 5.42 6.35 6.40
CA GLU A 99 4.72 7.45 5.72
C GLU A 99 5.39 8.84 5.88
N HIS A 100 6.11 9.05 6.99
CA HIS A 100 6.79 10.32 7.26
C HIS A 100 8.02 10.56 6.38
N HIS A 101 8.65 9.48 5.89
CA HIS A 101 9.96 9.56 5.22
C HIS A 101 10.00 8.77 3.91
N MET A 102 8.99 7.94 3.65
CA MET A 102 8.88 7.02 2.50
C MET A 102 10.06 6.05 2.40
N VAL A 103 10.67 5.67 3.53
CA VAL A 103 11.78 4.71 3.61
C VAL A 103 11.30 3.35 4.13
N PRO A 104 11.92 2.24 3.67
CA PRO A 104 11.56 0.89 4.11
C PRO A 104 11.72 0.67 5.63
N ILE A 105 10.84 -0.16 6.20
CA ILE A 105 10.89 -0.68 7.58
C ILE A 105 10.67 -2.19 7.63
#